data_AF-A0A6G3XTZ3-F1
#
_entry.id   AF-A0A6G3XTZ3-F1
#
_cell.length_a   1.000
_cell.length_b   1.000
_cell.length_c   1.000
_cell.angle_alpha   90.00
_cell.angle_beta   90.00
_cell.angle_gamma   90.00
#
_symmetry.space_group_name_H-M   'P 1'
#
loop_
_entity.id
_entity.type
_entity.pdbx_description
1 polymer ?
#
loop_
_entity_poly.entity_id
_entity_poly.type
_entity_poly.pdbx_seq_one_letter_code
_entity_poly.pdbx_strand_id
1 'polypeptide(L)'
;ENAVHSLEHGAVWVTYNDKASDADIEALTKKVKSTPYSLMSPVKDQKDPLMLSAWGKQVTVKSATDDRVAQFFTKYVQGPQTPEPGAACTGGLDK
;
A
#
# COMPACT_ATOMS: atom_id res chain seq x y z
N GLU A 1 3.98 13.58 -7.17
CA GLU A 1 3.37 12.51 -7.99
C GLU A 1 2.11 12.02 -7.28
N ASN A 2 0.99 11.80 -8.00
CA ASN A 2 -0.26 11.34 -7.38
C ASN A 2 -0.15 9.86 -7.01
N ALA A 3 -0.82 9.41 -5.94
CA ALA A 3 -0.81 8.00 -5.51
C ALA A 3 -1.15 7.02 -6.65
N VAL A 4 -2.06 7.40 -7.55
CA VAL A 4 -2.43 6.64 -8.76
C VAL A 4 -1.25 6.48 -9.72
N HIS A 5 -0.50 7.56 -9.94
CA HIS A 5 0.71 7.54 -10.77
C HIS A 5 1.76 6.60 -10.16
N SER A 6 1.90 6.57 -8.83
CA SER A 6 2.79 5.62 -8.17
C SER A 6 2.38 4.15 -8.41
N LEU A 7 1.08 3.85 -8.50
CA LEU A 7 0.60 2.49 -8.79
C LEU A 7 0.96 2.04 -10.21
N GLU A 8 0.92 2.95 -11.18
CA GLU A 8 1.33 2.69 -12.58
C GLU A 8 2.80 2.24 -12.68
N HIS A 9 3.64 2.72 -11.76
CA HIS A 9 5.08 2.43 -11.70
C HIS A 9 5.47 1.23 -10.83
N GLY A 10 4.50 0.50 -10.26
CA GLY A 10 4.80 -0.65 -9.41
C GLY A 10 4.57 -0.46 -7.94
N ALA A 11 3.97 0.64 -7.50
CA ALA A 11 3.77 0.84 -6.07
C ALA A 11 2.60 0.04 -5.49
N VAL A 12 2.76 -0.36 -4.23
CA VAL A 12 1.66 -0.80 -3.37
C VAL A 12 1.27 0.34 -2.44
N TRP A 13 -0.02 0.71 -2.46
CA TRP A 13 -0.57 1.73 -1.56
C TRP A 13 -1.42 1.09 -0.48
N VAL A 14 -1.05 1.33 0.77
CA VAL A 14 -1.79 0.92 1.96
C VAL A 14 -2.64 2.08 2.46
N THR A 15 -3.94 1.86 2.64
CA THR A 15 -4.83 2.87 3.24
C THR A 15 -5.54 2.33 4.47
N TYR A 16 -5.79 3.20 5.44
CA TYR A 16 -6.40 2.86 6.72
C TYR A 16 -7.40 3.92 7.19
N ASN A 17 -8.39 3.52 8.00
CA ASN A 17 -9.29 4.44 8.71
C ASN A 17 -9.16 4.31 10.23
N ASP A 18 -9.96 5.08 10.97
CA ASP A 18 -9.96 5.12 12.44
C ASP A 18 -10.44 3.80 13.12
N LYS A 19 -10.85 2.79 12.34
CA LYS A 19 -11.19 1.45 12.85
C LYS A 19 -9.98 0.50 12.87
N ALA A 20 -8.88 0.85 12.19
CA ALA A 20 -7.64 0.09 12.26
C ALA A 20 -7.00 0.25 13.63
N SER A 21 -6.40 -0.81 14.17
CA SER A 21 -5.69 -0.72 15.45
C SER A 21 -4.36 0.02 15.28
N ASP A 22 -3.92 0.75 16.30
CA ASP A 22 -2.61 1.43 16.31
C ASP A 22 -1.47 0.44 16.03
N ALA A 23 -1.58 -0.79 16.53
CA ALA A 23 -0.61 -1.85 16.29
C ALA A 23 -0.53 -2.25 14.81
N ASP A 24 -1.67 -2.36 14.13
CA ASP A 24 -1.69 -2.65 12.69
C ASP A 24 -1.14 -1.48 11.87
N ILE A 25 -1.48 -0.23 12.25
CA ILE A 25 -0.98 0.98 11.60
C ILE A 25 0.55 1.04 11.73
N GLU A 26 1.10 0.80 12.92
CA GLU A 26 2.54 0.80 13.16
C GLU A 26 3.25 -0.30 12.37
N ALA A 27 2.70 -1.52 12.37
CA ALA A 27 3.28 -2.65 11.64
C ALA A 27 3.29 -2.41 10.12
N LEU A 28 2.20 -1.91 9.55
CA LEU A 28 2.13 -1.57 8.13
C LEU A 28 3.02 -0.38 7.78
N THR A 29 3.15 0.61 8.67
CA THR A 29 4.07 1.75 8.49
C THR A 29 5.51 1.25 8.40
N LYS A 30 5.93 0.36 9.30
CA LYS A 30 7.27 -0.27 9.26
C LYS A 30 7.45 -1.05 7.97
N LYS A 31 6.47 -1.84 7.57
CA LYS A 31 6.51 -2.64 6.33
C LYS A 31 6.67 -1.77 5.08
N VAL A 32 5.91 -0.68 5.01
CA VAL A 32 5.99 0.30 3.90
C VAL A 32 7.35 0.99 3.87
N LYS A 33 7.85 1.48 5.01
CA LYS A 33 9.17 2.13 5.08
C LYS A 33 10.32 1.20 4.68
N SER A 34 10.19 -0.10 4.95
CA SER A 34 11.19 -1.11 4.55
C SER A 34 10.98 -1.69 3.15
N THR A 35 9.91 -1.33 2.45
CA THR A 35 9.62 -1.87 1.11
C THR A 35 9.63 -0.73 0.08
N PRO A 36 10.59 -0.70 -0.87
CA PRO A 36 10.58 0.29 -1.93
C PRO A 36 9.32 0.15 -2.78
N TYR A 37 8.92 1.23 -3.45
CA TYR A 37 7.65 1.28 -4.21
C TYR A 37 6.46 0.88 -3.33
N SER A 38 6.39 1.47 -2.14
CA SER A 38 5.18 1.39 -1.35
C SER A 38 4.92 2.69 -0.61
N LEU A 39 3.65 2.95 -0.35
CA LEU A 39 3.20 4.15 0.35
C LEU A 39 2.04 3.81 1.27
N MET A 40 1.81 4.65 2.27
CA MET A 40 0.72 4.52 3.22
C MET A 40 0.03 5.86 3.44
N SER A 41 -1.30 5.89 3.51
CA SER A 41 -2.04 7.12 3.78
C SER A 41 -3.36 6.87 4.54
N PRO A 42 -3.78 7.77 5.43
CA PRO A 42 -5.10 7.68 6.05
C PRO A 42 -6.20 8.03 5.05
N VAL A 43 -7.28 7.24 5.05
CA VAL A 43 -8.52 7.48 4.27
C VAL A 43 -9.71 7.16 5.17
N LYS A 44 -10.28 8.19 5.81
CA LYS A 44 -11.32 8.00 6.84
C LYS A 44 -12.61 7.39 6.30
N ASP A 45 -12.98 7.74 5.07
CA ASP A 45 -14.24 7.33 4.45
C ASP A 45 -14.21 5.93 3.82
N GLN A 46 -13.07 5.22 3.87
CA GLN A 46 -13.00 3.86 3.33
C GLN A 46 -13.85 2.90 4.19
N LYS A 47 -14.54 1.96 3.54
CA LYS A 47 -15.48 1.03 4.19
C LYS A 47 -14.82 0.15 5.26
N ASP A 48 -13.67 -0.42 4.91
CA ASP A 48 -12.95 -1.44 5.70
C ASP A 48 -11.72 -0.86 6.40
N PRO A 49 -11.26 -1.43 7.53
CA PRO A 49 -10.17 -0.83 8.32
C PRO A 49 -8.86 -0.69 7.57
N LEU A 50 -8.50 -1.65 6.71
CA LEU A 50 -7.24 -1.68 5.99
C LEU A 50 -7.46 -2.15 4.54
N MET A 51 -6.86 -1.44 3.59
CA MET A 51 -6.91 -1.77 2.17
C MET A 51 -5.51 -1.65 1.56
N LEU A 52 -5.15 -2.64 0.73
CA LEU A 52 -3.92 -2.63 -0.06
C LEU A 52 -4.34 -2.52 -1.53
N SER A 53 -3.74 -1.57 -2.23
CA SER A 53 -3.98 -1.29 -3.65
C SER A 53 -2.70 -1.39 -4.45
N ALA A 54 -2.79 -1.97 -5.64
CA ALA A 54 -1.79 -1.97 -6.69
C ALA A 54 -2.51 -1.72 -8.03
N TRP A 55 -1.79 -1.54 -9.13
CA TRP A 55 -2.41 -1.30 -10.44
C TRP A 55 -3.48 -2.35 -10.79
N GLY A 56 -4.74 -1.92 -10.86
CA GLY A 56 -5.90 -2.78 -11.15
C GLY A 56 -6.18 -3.89 -10.13
N LYS A 57 -5.59 -3.83 -8.92
CA LYS A 57 -5.72 -4.86 -7.87
C LYS A 57 -5.93 -4.23 -6.51
N GLN A 58 -6.88 -4.76 -5.76
CA GLN A 58 -7.14 -4.32 -4.39
C GLN A 58 -7.45 -5.52 -3.51
N VAL A 59 -7.06 -5.45 -2.24
CA VAL A 59 -7.47 -6.40 -1.22
C VAL A 59 -7.73 -5.69 0.10
N THR A 60 -8.84 -6.03 0.72
CA THR A 60 -9.14 -5.64 2.10
C THR A 60 -8.56 -6.69 3.06
N VAL A 61 -7.88 -6.21 4.10
CA VAL A 61 -7.38 -7.03 5.22
C VAL A 61 -7.93 -6.51 6.54
N LYS A 62 -7.94 -7.37 7.56
CA LYS A 62 -8.43 -7.00 8.91
C LYS A 62 -7.30 -6.74 9.90
N SER A 63 -6.08 -7.18 9.59
CA SER A 63 -4.88 -6.95 10.40
C SER A 63 -3.65 -6.89 9.50
N ALA A 64 -2.60 -6.24 9.98
CA ALA A 64 -1.27 -6.22 9.38
C ALA A 64 -0.59 -7.60 9.35
N THR A 65 -1.03 -8.53 10.21
CA THR A 65 -0.49 -9.90 10.31
C THR A 65 -1.18 -10.90 9.38
N ASP A 66 -2.18 -10.47 8.62
CA ASP A 66 -2.85 -11.29 7.62
C ASP A 66 -1.84 -11.69 6.53
N ASP A 67 -1.70 -13.00 6.25
CA ASP A 67 -0.75 -13.52 5.26
C ASP A 67 -0.90 -12.85 3.88
N ARG A 68 -2.12 -12.40 3.55
CA ARG A 68 -2.39 -11.69 2.29
C ARG A 68 -1.62 -10.39 2.19
N VAL A 69 -1.25 -9.75 3.30
CA VAL A 69 -0.39 -8.55 3.30
C VAL A 69 0.97 -8.89 2.69
N ALA A 70 1.65 -9.90 3.22
CA ALA A 70 2.96 -10.31 2.71
C ALA A 70 2.87 -10.75 1.24
N GLN A 71 1.88 -11.58 0.91
CA GLN A 71 1.66 -12.06 -0.46
C GLN A 71 1.39 -10.91 -1.44
N PHE A 72 0.62 -9.90 -1.03
CA PHE A 72 0.28 -8.76 -1.88
C PHE A 72 1.51 -7.92 -2.20
N PHE A 73 2.33 -7.59 -1.19
CA PHE A 73 3.57 -6.86 -1.40
C PHE A 73 4.54 -7.66 -2.30
N THR A 74 4.76 -8.95 -2.02
CA THR A 74 5.64 -9.80 -2.84
C THR A 74 5.17 -9.90 -4.29
N LYS A 75 3.86 -9.95 -4.52
CA LYS A 75 3.31 -10.14 -5.86
C LYS A 75 3.26 -8.84 -6.67
N TYR A 76 2.94 -7.72 -6.03
CA TYR A 76 2.53 -6.52 -6.74
C TYR A 76 3.52 -5.37 -6.69
N VAL A 77 4.45 -5.34 -5.71
CA VAL A 77 5.58 -4.40 -5.75
C VAL A 77 6.41 -4.69 -7.00
N GLN A 78 6.45 -3.72 -7.92
CA GLN A 78 7.10 -3.84 -9.23
C GLN A 78 6.69 -5.11 -10.01
N GLY A 79 5.47 -5.60 -9.76
CA GLY A 79 4.97 -6.82 -10.38
C GLY A 79 4.64 -6.61 -11.87
N PRO A 80 4.55 -7.70 -12.65
CA PRO A 80 4.36 -7.65 -14.12
C PRO A 80 3.03 -7.03 -14.57
N GLN A 81 2.10 -6.80 -13.64
CA GLN A 81 0.84 -6.10 -13.92
C GLN A 81 1.02 -4.60 -14.13
N THR A 82 2.17 -4.01 -13.78
CA THR A 82 2.38 -2.57 -13.87
C THR A 82 2.85 -2.17 -15.26
N PRO A 83 2.21 -1.18 -15.90
CA PRO A 83 2.52 -0.80 -17.27
C PRO A 83 3.93 -0.24 -17.45
N GLU A 84 4.50 0.41 -16.41
CA GLU A 84 5.84 1.02 -16.46
C GLU A 84 6.69 0.62 -15.23
N PRO A 85 7.17 -0.63 -15.13
CA PRO A 85 7.91 -1.08 -13.95
C PRO A 85 9.24 -0.34 -13.79
N GLY A 86 9.46 0.28 -12.63
CA GLY A 86 10.79 0.73 -12.20
C GLY A 86 11.10 2.22 -12.33
N ALA A 87 10.14 3.08 -12.67
CA ALA A 87 10.35 4.52 -12.48
C ALA A 87 10.13 4.88 -11.00
N ALA A 88 11.13 5.53 -10.38
CA ALA A 88 11.09 5.86 -8.96
C ALA A 88 9.94 6.84 -8.65
N CYS A 89 9.02 6.44 -7.76
CA CYS A 89 7.96 7.32 -7.26
C CYS A 89 8.56 8.28 -6.22
N THR A 90 9.06 9.43 -6.66
CA THR A 90 9.46 10.54 -5.78
C THR A 90 8.25 11.38 -5.40
N GLY A 91 7.38 10.87 -4.52
CA GLY A 91 6.16 11.62 -4.18
C GLY A 91 5.35 11.24 -2.96
N GLY A 92 5.76 10.26 -2.16
CA GLY A 92 5.06 9.97 -0.89
C GLY A 92 5.44 11.00 0.16
N LEU A 93 4.71 12.11 0.23
CA LEU A 93 4.94 13.15 1.23
C LEU A 93 4.69 12.58 2.64
N ASP A 94 5.76 12.38 3.41
CA ASP A 94 5.73 12.47 4.87
C ASP A 94 5.41 13.92 5.24
N LYS A 95 4.15 14.18 5.63
CA LYS A 95 3.81 15.29 6.54
C LYS A 95 2.53 15.01 7.29
#